data_AF-A0A7W8YRV7-F1
#
_entry.id   AF-A0A7W8YRV7-F1
#
_cell.length_a   1.000
_cell.length_b   1.000
_cell.length_c   1.000
_cell.angle_alpha   90.00
_cell.angle_beta   90.00
_cell.angle_gamma   90.00
#
_symmetry.space_group_name_H-M   'P 1'
#
loop_
_entity.id
_entity.type
_entity.pdbx_description
1 polymer ?
#
loop_
_entity_poly.entity_id
_entity_poly.type
_entity_poly.pdbx_seq_one_letter_code
_entity_poly.pdbx_strand_id
1 'polypeptide(L)'
;METQELIMKKYLLIFISITGLFACVNIDHRRALFDAQLDVFKKNDSYHEVQTSANKSLKKWVAEDLRDIQVLKKCNWKLDDAVFFNSKKDRCYLLLLIQDKDTLAKQDYVYVMYGALENEKWNIYFTGLSTMVFSRDKYSKDEHEPISMAALSLLSREEVLHDYYKANRHINDEYVNKAYTQELKKKQETFLKKKH
;
A
#
# COMPACT_ATOMS: atom_id res chain seq x y z
N MET A 1 18.13 -26.86 -42.60
CA MET A 1 18.54 -26.21 -41.34
C MET A 1 17.53 -25.16 -40.85
N GLU A 2 16.51 -24.79 -41.65
CA GLU A 2 15.45 -23.83 -41.26
C GLU A 2 14.33 -24.41 -40.37
N THR A 3 14.20 -25.74 -40.29
CA THR A 3 13.08 -26.40 -39.59
C THR A 3 13.23 -26.46 -38.07
N GLN A 4 14.44 -26.50 -37.52
CA GLN A 4 14.65 -26.55 -36.06
C GLN A 4 14.47 -25.19 -35.36
N GLU A 5 14.80 -24.10 -36.04
CA GLU A 5 14.69 -22.74 -35.48
C GLU A 5 13.22 -22.30 -35.34
N LEU A 6 12.37 -22.68 -36.31
CA LEU A 6 10.94 -22.40 -36.30
C LEU A 6 10.20 -23.18 -35.19
N ILE A 7 10.64 -24.40 -34.92
CA ILE A 7 10.09 -25.27 -33.88
C ILE A 7 10.44 -24.73 -32.49
N MET A 8 11.70 -24.32 -32.26
CA MET A 8 12.12 -23.68 -31.00
C MET A 8 11.39 -22.37 -30.71
N LYS A 9 11.18 -21.51 -31.71
CA LYS A 9 10.40 -20.26 -31.55
C LYS A 9 8.94 -20.50 -31.16
N LYS A 10 8.30 -21.54 -31.73
CA LYS A 10 6.92 -21.93 -31.36
C LYS A 10 6.81 -22.42 -29.91
N TYR A 11 7.76 -23.23 -29.43
CA TYR A 11 7.74 -23.71 -28.04
C TYR A 11 8.07 -22.61 -27.03
N LEU A 12 8.95 -21.66 -27.38
CA LEU A 12 9.26 -20.50 -26.55
C LEU A 12 8.05 -19.57 -26.38
N LEU A 13 7.27 -19.34 -27.44
CA LEU A 13 6.04 -18.55 -27.40
C LEU A 13 4.93 -19.21 -26.55
N ILE A 14 4.86 -20.54 -26.54
CA ILE A 14 3.90 -21.30 -25.71
C ILE A 14 4.30 -21.27 -24.22
N PHE A 15 5.59 -21.30 -23.89
CA PHE A 15 6.04 -21.22 -22.50
C PHE A 15 5.76 -19.85 -21.86
N ILE A 16 5.95 -18.76 -22.62
CA ILE A 16 5.71 -17.38 -22.13
C ILE A 16 4.22 -17.14 -21.83
N SER A 17 3.30 -17.70 -22.63
CA SER A 17 1.86 -17.53 -22.41
C SER A 17 1.35 -18.29 -21.18
N ILE A 18 1.90 -19.48 -20.91
CA ILE A 18 1.53 -20.29 -19.73
C ILE A 18 1.99 -19.62 -18.43
N THR A 19 3.19 -19.03 -18.40
CA THR A 19 3.70 -18.33 -17.20
C THR A 19 2.90 -17.08 -16.85
N GLY A 20 2.36 -16.37 -17.85
CA GLY A 20 1.51 -15.19 -17.62
C GLY A 20 0.17 -15.53 -16.97
N LEU A 21 -0.44 -16.66 -17.35
CA LEU A 21 -1.72 -17.10 -16.80
C LEU A 21 -1.61 -17.50 -15.32
N PHE A 22 -0.51 -18.16 -14.91
CA PHE A 22 -0.31 -18.52 -13.50
C PHE A 22 -0.09 -17.31 -12.59
N ALA A 23 0.58 -16.26 -13.08
CA ALA A 23 0.81 -15.04 -12.31
C ALA A 23 -0.50 -14.27 -12.05
N CYS A 24 -1.35 -14.10 -13.08
CA CYS A 24 -2.65 -13.44 -12.94
C CYS A 24 -3.62 -14.22 -12.04
N VAL A 25 -3.71 -15.55 -12.18
CA VAL A 25 -4.56 -16.37 -11.31
C VAL A 25 -4.15 -16.25 -9.83
N ASN A 26 -2.84 -16.10 -9.58
CA ASN A 26 -2.30 -15.98 -8.23
C ASN A 26 -2.66 -14.61 -7.60
N ILE A 27 -2.60 -13.51 -8.36
CA ILE A 27 -2.91 -12.19 -7.82
C ILE A 27 -4.41 -12.04 -7.52
N ASP A 28 -5.28 -12.49 -8.42
CA ASP A 28 -6.73 -12.43 -8.20
C ASP A 28 -7.14 -13.30 -7.00
N HIS A 29 -6.49 -14.45 -6.81
CA HIS A 29 -6.72 -15.28 -5.62
C HIS A 29 -6.29 -14.60 -4.32
N ARG A 30 -5.13 -13.93 -4.30
CA ARG A 30 -4.65 -13.18 -3.12
C ARG A 30 -5.56 -12.00 -2.79
N ARG A 31 -6.06 -11.29 -3.80
CA ARG A 31 -7.05 -10.22 -3.61
C ARG A 31 -8.33 -10.76 -3.00
N ALA A 32 -8.93 -11.80 -3.58
CA ALA A 32 -10.16 -12.39 -3.06
C ALA A 32 -10.00 -12.90 -1.61
N LEU A 33 -8.84 -13.52 -1.30
CA LEU A 33 -8.51 -13.95 0.06
C LEU A 33 -8.43 -12.76 1.02
N PHE A 34 -7.77 -11.68 0.62
CA PHE A 34 -7.65 -10.48 1.43
C PHE A 34 -8.97 -9.75 1.60
N ASP A 35 -9.80 -9.62 0.57
CA ASP A 35 -11.11 -8.97 0.68
C ASP A 35 -12.00 -9.71 1.68
N ALA A 36 -12.04 -11.04 1.62
CA ALA A 36 -12.76 -11.85 2.61
C ALA A 36 -12.19 -11.67 4.04
N GLN A 37 -10.86 -11.60 4.18
CA GLN A 37 -10.22 -11.32 5.47
C GLN A 37 -10.54 -9.91 5.98
N LEU A 38 -10.54 -8.91 5.09
CA LEU A 38 -10.82 -7.52 5.40
C LEU A 38 -12.26 -7.34 5.87
N ASP A 39 -13.22 -8.04 5.27
CA ASP A 39 -14.62 -8.05 5.74
C ASP A 39 -14.77 -8.61 7.16
N VAL A 40 -13.92 -9.56 7.55
CA VAL A 40 -13.84 -10.04 8.93
C VAL A 40 -13.18 -9.00 9.84
N PHE A 41 -12.09 -8.37 9.40
CA PHE A 41 -11.39 -7.33 10.16
C PHE A 41 -12.28 -6.12 10.44
N LYS A 42 -13.08 -5.69 9.45
CA LYS A 42 -14.04 -4.58 9.57
C LYS A 42 -15.11 -4.76 10.64
N LYS A 43 -15.25 -5.96 11.22
CA LYS A 43 -16.18 -6.26 12.33
C LYS A 43 -15.50 -6.21 13.70
N ASN A 44 -14.19 -5.96 13.75
CA ASN A 44 -13.39 -6.02 14.96
C ASN A 44 -13.01 -4.62 15.45
N ASP A 45 -13.02 -4.41 16.76
CA ASP A 45 -12.70 -3.10 17.36
C ASP A 45 -11.30 -2.61 17.01
N SER A 46 -10.29 -3.50 16.96
CA SER A 46 -8.92 -3.11 16.63
C SER A 46 -8.79 -2.50 15.24
N TYR A 47 -9.62 -2.93 14.28
CA TYR A 47 -9.69 -2.30 12.94
C TYR A 47 -10.22 -0.87 13.04
N HIS A 48 -11.31 -0.66 13.78
CA HIS A 48 -11.90 0.67 13.93
C HIS A 48 -10.99 1.62 14.73
N GLU A 49 -10.32 1.11 15.76
CA GLU A 49 -9.37 1.86 16.57
C GLU A 49 -8.17 2.33 15.75
N VAL A 50 -7.58 1.46 14.91
CA VAL A 50 -6.44 1.86 14.09
C VAL A 50 -6.83 2.86 13.00
N GLN A 51 -7.97 2.63 12.32
CA GLN A 51 -8.52 3.57 11.32
C GLN A 51 -8.83 4.94 11.95
N THR A 52 -9.40 4.94 13.15
CA THR A 52 -9.70 6.18 13.90
C THR A 52 -8.41 6.89 14.31
N SER A 53 -7.44 6.15 14.84
CA SER A 53 -6.15 6.69 15.30
C SER A 53 -5.34 7.27 14.14
N ALA A 54 -5.33 6.59 12.99
CA ALA A 54 -4.69 7.07 11.76
C ALA A 54 -5.34 8.35 11.24
N ASN A 55 -6.67 8.37 11.09
CA ASN A 55 -7.38 9.57 10.66
C ASN A 55 -7.17 10.75 11.62
N LYS A 56 -7.22 10.51 12.93
CA LYS A 56 -6.99 11.54 13.95
C LYS A 56 -5.57 12.09 13.87
N SER A 57 -4.58 11.22 13.70
CA SER A 57 -3.16 11.60 13.58
C SER A 57 -2.92 12.43 12.33
N LEU A 58 -3.40 11.98 11.17
CA LEU A 58 -3.29 12.71 9.90
C LEU A 58 -3.92 14.10 9.99
N LYS A 59 -5.17 14.20 10.48
CA LYS A 59 -5.86 15.49 10.66
C LYS A 59 -5.10 16.42 11.60
N LYS A 60 -4.59 15.89 12.71
CA LYS A 60 -3.78 16.64 13.67
C LYS A 60 -2.51 17.19 13.00
N TRP A 61 -1.73 16.34 12.34
CA TRP A 61 -0.47 16.73 11.72
C TRP A 61 -0.66 17.76 10.59
N VAL A 62 -1.74 17.64 9.79
CA VAL A 62 -2.11 18.64 8.78
C VAL A 62 -2.48 19.98 9.42
N ALA A 63 -3.22 19.95 10.53
CA ALA A 63 -3.62 21.16 11.27
C ALA A 63 -2.43 21.85 11.97
N GLU A 64 -1.48 21.06 12.49
CA GLU A 64 -0.23 21.54 13.10
C GLU A 64 0.81 22.01 12.05
N ASP A 65 0.49 21.91 10.77
CA ASP A 65 1.32 22.36 9.64
C ASP A 65 2.73 21.75 9.64
N LEU A 66 2.84 20.46 9.96
CA LEU A 66 4.12 19.76 9.92
C LEU A 66 4.67 19.73 8.48
N ARG A 67 5.96 20.03 8.33
CA ARG A 67 6.57 20.26 7.00
C ARG A 67 6.32 19.10 6.02
N ASP A 68 6.61 17.88 6.44
CA ASP A 68 6.59 16.71 5.53
C ASP A 68 5.15 16.23 5.23
N ILE A 69 4.11 16.76 5.88
CA ILE A 69 2.69 16.43 5.59
C ILE A 69 1.96 17.53 4.81
N GLN A 70 2.61 18.67 4.54
CA GLN A 70 1.98 19.79 3.82
C GLN A 70 1.55 19.41 2.40
N VAL A 71 2.18 18.41 1.79
CA VAL A 71 1.76 17.86 0.49
C VAL A 71 0.27 17.50 0.47
N LEU A 72 -0.28 17.00 1.59
CA LEU A 72 -1.69 16.63 1.69
C LEU A 72 -2.65 17.82 1.57
N LYS A 73 -2.20 19.06 1.83
CA LYS A 73 -3.00 20.27 1.62
C LYS A 73 -3.20 20.59 0.12
N LYS A 74 -2.24 20.17 -0.71
CA LYS A 74 -2.23 20.40 -2.16
C LYS A 74 -2.78 19.21 -2.96
N CYS A 75 -3.03 18.08 -2.31
CA CYS A 75 -3.51 16.86 -2.96
C CYS A 75 -4.98 16.59 -2.60
N ASN A 76 -5.63 15.69 -3.36
CA ASN A 76 -6.72 14.89 -2.80
C ASN A 76 -6.09 13.69 -2.10
N TRP A 77 -6.56 13.35 -0.91
CA TRP A 77 -6.04 12.19 -0.20
C TRP A 77 -7.14 11.43 0.52
N LYS A 78 -6.92 10.14 0.71
CA LYS A 78 -7.83 9.25 1.42
C LYS A 78 -7.01 8.17 2.14
N LEU A 79 -7.35 7.92 3.41
CA LEU A 79 -6.90 6.71 4.08
C LEU A 79 -7.68 5.51 3.51
N ASP A 80 -6.96 4.54 2.96
CA ASP A 80 -7.54 3.34 2.41
C ASP A 80 -8.23 2.50 3.52
N ASP A 81 -9.30 1.78 3.17
CA ASP A 81 -9.98 0.91 4.14
C ASP A 81 -9.20 -0.38 4.43
N ALA A 82 -8.21 -0.77 3.61
CA ALA A 82 -7.38 -1.92 3.91
C ALA A 82 -6.47 -1.68 5.12
N VAL A 83 -6.48 -2.66 6.03
CA VAL A 83 -5.52 -2.75 7.13
C VAL A 83 -4.83 -4.10 7.06
N PHE A 84 -3.52 -4.08 6.88
CA PHE A 84 -2.70 -5.29 6.73
C PHE A 84 -2.10 -5.67 8.09
N PHE A 85 -2.92 -6.29 8.94
CA PHE A 85 -2.50 -6.72 10.26
C PHE A 85 -1.48 -7.85 10.21
N ASN A 86 -0.58 -7.92 11.19
CA ASN A 86 0.03 -9.20 11.52
C ASN A 86 -1.01 -10.12 12.19
N SER A 87 -0.68 -11.40 12.36
CA SER A 87 -1.62 -12.39 12.93
C SER A 87 -2.07 -12.04 14.36
N LYS A 88 -1.23 -11.33 15.13
CA LYS A 88 -1.56 -10.86 16.49
C LYS A 88 -2.44 -9.62 16.52
N LYS A 89 -2.63 -8.93 15.39
CA LYS A 89 -3.36 -7.66 15.26
C LYS A 89 -2.83 -6.54 16.16
N ASP A 90 -1.55 -6.60 16.54
CA ASP A 90 -0.88 -5.54 17.29
C ASP A 90 0.01 -4.68 16.40
N ARG A 91 0.19 -5.05 15.13
CA ARG A 91 0.97 -4.32 14.12
C ARG A 91 0.25 -4.36 12.78
N CYS A 92 0.40 -3.31 11.97
CA CYS A 92 -0.16 -3.30 10.61
C CYS A 92 0.51 -2.31 9.67
N TYR A 93 0.33 -2.54 8.37
CA TYR A 93 0.45 -1.48 7.36
C TYR A 93 -0.89 -0.82 7.07
N LEU A 94 -0.82 0.46 6.73
CA LEU A 94 -1.92 1.30 6.26
C LEU A 94 -1.50 1.98 4.96
N LEU A 95 -2.45 2.30 4.10
CA LEU A 95 -2.19 2.98 2.83
C LEU A 95 -2.86 4.35 2.82
N LEU A 96 -2.08 5.39 2.61
CA LEU A 96 -2.58 6.74 2.37
C LEU A 96 -2.50 7.03 0.87
N LEU A 97 -3.67 7.06 0.23
CA LEU A 97 -3.79 7.35 -1.20
C LEU A 97 -3.71 8.85 -1.43
N ILE A 98 -2.90 9.28 -2.40
CA ILE A 98 -2.63 10.68 -2.69
C ILE A 98 -2.74 10.90 -4.21
N GLN A 99 -3.66 11.75 -4.61
CA GLN A 99 -3.77 12.27 -5.97
C GLN A 99 -3.29 13.71 -6.01
N ASP A 100 -2.32 14.01 -6.86
CA ASP A 100 -1.85 15.38 -7.05
C ASP A 100 -2.94 16.22 -7.76
N LYS A 101 -3.16 17.45 -7.32
CA LYS A 101 -4.11 18.38 -7.96
C LYS A 101 -3.47 19.25 -9.03
N ASP A 102 -2.15 19.26 -9.14
CA ASP A 102 -1.47 19.96 -10.22
C ASP A 102 -1.92 19.40 -11.58
N THR A 103 -2.36 20.28 -12.46
CA THR A 103 -2.83 19.93 -13.81
C THR A 103 -1.71 19.44 -14.72
N LEU A 104 -0.45 19.65 -14.33
CA LEU A 104 0.73 19.17 -15.04
C LEU A 104 1.34 17.93 -14.38
N ALA A 105 0.81 17.47 -13.24
CA ALA A 105 1.31 16.27 -12.59
C ALA A 105 1.12 15.05 -13.51
N LYS A 106 2.14 14.20 -13.54
CA LYS A 106 2.16 12.95 -14.30
C LYS A 106 2.10 11.71 -13.41
N GLN A 107 2.07 11.90 -12.10
CA GLN A 107 2.21 10.85 -11.11
C GLN A 107 1.25 11.07 -9.94
N ASP A 108 0.79 9.96 -9.37
CA ASP A 108 0.07 9.88 -8.11
C ASP A 108 0.80 8.93 -7.16
N TYR A 109 0.49 9.03 -5.86
CA TYR A 109 1.32 8.42 -4.82
C TYR A 109 0.48 7.62 -3.83
N VAL A 110 1.10 6.60 -3.24
CA VAL A 110 0.57 5.95 -2.04
C VAL A 110 1.67 5.90 -0.99
N TYR A 111 1.41 6.51 0.17
CA TYR A 111 2.31 6.43 1.30
C TYR A 111 1.97 5.19 2.11
N VAL A 112 2.94 4.29 2.28
CA VAL A 112 2.81 3.17 3.21
C VAL A 112 3.09 3.71 4.61
N MET A 113 2.09 3.66 5.47
CA MET A 113 2.22 3.99 6.88
C MET A 113 2.24 2.73 7.72
N TYR A 114 2.68 2.86 8.97
CA TYR A 114 2.72 1.75 9.92
C TYR A 114 1.90 2.06 11.17
N GLY A 115 1.19 1.06 11.69
CA GLY A 115 0.50 1.11 12.96
C GLY A 115 1.12 0.13 13.96
N ALA A 116 1.33 0.57 15.20
CA ALA A 116 1.74 -0.30 16.29
C ALA A 116 0.92 -0.04 17.55
N LEU A 117 0.36 -1.10 18.12
CA LEU A 117 -0.26 -1.08 19.44
C LEU A 117 0.83 -1.10 20.53
N GLU A 118 1.00 0.00 21.24
CA GLU A 118 1.96 0.14 22.34
C GLU A 118 1.24 0.74 23.54
N ASN A 119 1.36 0.11 24.70
CA ASN A 119 0.68 0.55 25.93
C ASN A 119 -0.83 0.81 25.70
N GLU A 120 -1.49 -0.16 25.06
CA GLU A 120 -2.93 -0.13 24.75
C GLU A 120 -3.38 1.01 23.82
N LYS A 121 -2.44 1.64 23.10
CA LYS A 121 -2.73 2.73 22.16
C LYS A 121 -2.09 2.47 20.81
N TRP A 122 -2.84 2.73 19.74
CA TRP A 122 -2.32 2.70 18.38
C TRP A 122 -1.47 3.94 18.11
N ASN A 123 -0.17 3.73 17.91
CA ASN A 123 0.75 4.74 17.40
C ASN A 123 0.89 4.59 15.88
N ILE A 124 0.78 5.72 15.18
CA ILE A 124 0.80 5.78 13.73
C ILE A 124 2.11 6.42 13.29
N TYR A 125 2.81 5.74 12.41
CA TYR A 125 4.11 6.12 11.87
C TYR A 125 3.92 6.49 10.40
N PHE A 126 4.09 7.76 10.10
CA PHE A 126 3.86 8.33 8.77
C PHE A 126 5.10 8.25 7.87
N THR A 127 6.28 8.41 8.47
CA THR A 127 7.55 8.45 7.74
C THR A 127 8.39 7.21 7.99
N GLY A 128 9.28 6.89 7.05
CA GLY A 128 10.29 5.85 7.21
C GLY A 128 10.02 4.54 6.47
N LEU A 129 8.84 4.40 5.86
CA LEU A 129 8.54 3.36 4.88
C LEU A 129 8.52 3.93 3.45
N SER A 130 8.48 3.05 2.48
CA SER A 130 8.47 3.40 1.05
C SER A 130 7.20 4.12 0.62
N THR A 131 7.36 5.05 -0.30
CA THR A 131 6.26 5.62 -1.09
C THR A 131 6.16 4.85 -2.40
N MET A 132 4.94 4.42 -2.75
CA MET A 132 4.63 3.90 -4.08
C MET A 132 4.31 5.06 -5.01
N VAL A 133 4.82 4.99 -6.24
CA VAL A 133 4.63 6.01 -7.28
C VAL A 133 3.95 5.35 -8.48
N PHE A 134 2.83 5.92 -8.90
CA PHE A 134 2.05 5.42 -10.03
C PHE A 134 1.99 6.48 -11.13
N SER A 135 2.38 6.10 -12.34
CA SER A 135 2.37 6.98 -13.51
C SER A 135 0.96 7.06 -14.11
N ARG A 136 0.45 8.28 -14.34
CA ARG A 136 -0.91 8.52 -14.85
C ARG A 136 -1.09 8.01 -16.27
N ASP A 137 -0.08 8.17 -17.12
CA ASP A 137 -0.07 7.69 -18.51
C ASP A 137 -0.38 6.18 -18.65
N LYS A 138 -0.06 5.37 -17.64
CA LYS A 138 -0.28 3.93 -17.63
C LYS A 138 -1.67 3.52 -17.18
N TYR A 139 -2.31 4.32 -16.31
CA TYR A 139 -3.51 3.92 -15.58
C TYR A 139 -4.72 4.86 -15.76
N SER A 140 -4.52 5.98 -16.46
CA SER A 140 -5.54 6.95 -16.84
C SER A 140 -5.63 7.06 -18.37
N LYS A 141 -6.67 7.75 -18.88
CA LYS A 141 -6.81 7.94 -20.34
C LYS A 141 -5.89 9.03 -20.89
N ASP A 142 -5.53 9.98 -20.04
CA ASP A 142 -4.65 11.11 -20.33
C ASP A 142 -3.50 11.15 -19.30
N GLU A 143 -2.29 11.54 -19.72
CA GLU A 143 -1.09 11.55 -18.87
C GLU A 143 -1.15 12.55 -17.71
N HIS A 144 -2.09 13.49 -17.75
CA HIS A 144 -2.34 14.47 -16.71
C HIS A 144 -3.63 14.21 -15.93
N GLU A 145 -4.44 13.22 -16.32
CA GLU A 145 -5.64 12.84 -15.59
C GLU A 145 -5.29 12.00 -14.34
N PRO A 146 -5.72 12.41 -13.13
CA PRO A 146 -5.44 11.66 -11.91
C PRO A 146 -5.98 10.22 -11.95
N ILE A 147 -5.16 9.27 -11.48
CA ILE A 147 -5.57 7.87 -11.36
C ILE A 147 -6.67 7.80 -10.31
N SER A 148 -7.83 7.22 -10.64
CA SER A 148 -8.94 7.15 -9.68
C SER A 148 -8.52 6.54 -8.33
N MET A 149 -9.08 7.05 -7.23
CA MET A 149 -8.77 6.53 -5.89
C MET A 149 -9.03 5.02 -5.75
N ALA A 150 -10.04 4.50 -6.44
CA ALA A 150 -10.33 3.06 -6.46
C ALA A 150 -9.21 2.27 -7.17
N ALA A 151 -8.67 2.79 -8.28
CA ALA A 151 -7.55 2.18 -8.96
C ALA A 151 -6.25 2.28 -8.13
N LEU A 152 -5.96 3.43 -7.50
CA LEU A 152 -4.82 3.56 -6.58
C LEU A 152 -4.91 2.58 -5.41
N SER A 153 -6.10 2.43 -4.82
CA SER A 153 -6.38 1.45 -3.77
C SER A 153 -6.05 0.04 -4.24
N LEU A 154 -6.61 -0.38 -5.38
CA LEU A 154 -6.40 -1.71 -5.94
C LEU A 154 -4.91 -1.99 -6.23
N LEU A 155 -4.26 -1.10 -6.97
CA LEU A 155 -2.85 -1.25 -7.36
C LEU A 155 -1.92 -1.30 -6.14
N SER A 156 -2.13 -0.42 -5.16
CA SER A 156 -1.27 -0.40 -3.97
C SER A 156 -1.50 -1.60 -3.04
N ARG A 157 -2.74 -2.10 -2.94
CA ARG A 157 -3.01 -3.35 -2.21
C ARG A 157 -2.27 -4.52 -2.84
N GLU A 158 -2.25 -4.61 -4.16
CA GLU A 158 -1.52 -5.66 -4.88
C GLU A 158 -0.03 -5.69 -4.57
N GLU A 159 0.61 -4.53 -4.56
CA GLU A 159 2.02 -4.38 -4.19
C GLU A 159 2.28 -4.92 -2.78
N VAL A 160 1.42 -4.59 -1.81
CA VAL A 160 1.55 -5.12 -0.44
C VAL A 160 1.27 -6.63 -0.38
N LEU A 161 0.26 -7.11 -1.11
CA LEU A 161 -0.16 -8.52 -1.11
C LEU A 161 0.88 -9.47 -1.70
N HIS A 162 1.87 -8.95 -2.44
CA HIS A 162 2.99 -9.74 -2.93
C HIS A 162 3.73 -10.45 -1.79
N ASP A 163 4.02 -9.73 -0.71
CA ASP A 163 4.82 -10.25 0.42
C ASP A 163 3.99 -10.52 1.69
N TYR A 164 2.76 -10.01 1.73
CA TYR A 164 1.88 -10.12 2.90
C TYR A 164 1.43 -11.56 3.21
N TYR A 165 1.30 -12.42 2.20
CA TYR A 165 0.99 -13.83 2.39
C TYR A 165 2.18 -14.72 2.09
N LYS A 166 2.40 -15.74 2.92
CA LYS A 166 3.32 -16.84 2.63
C LYS A 166 2.71 -17.76 1.57
N ALA A 167 3.52 -18.64 0.98
CA ALA A 167 3.06 -19.62 -0.01
C ALA A 167 1.91 -20.52 0.51
N ASN A 168 1.83 -20.74 1.82
CA ASN A 168 0.76 -21.49 2.47
C ASN A 168 -0.50 -20.64 2.79
N ARG A 169 -0.58 -19.41 2.29
CA ARG A 169 -1.70 -18.46 2.46
C ARG A 169 -1.90 -17.93 3.89
N HIS A 170 -0.98 -18.22 4.81
CA HIS A 170 -0.97 -17.55 6.10
C HIS A 170 -0.32 -16.16 5.99
N ILE A 171 -0.72 -15.25 6.89
CA ILE A 171 -0.10 -13.93 7.01
C ILE A 171 1.40 -14.10 7.24
N ASN A 172 2.18 -13.32 6.52
CA ASN A 172 3.61 -13.24 6.68
C ASN A 172 3.96 -12.27 7.82
N ASP A 173 3.85 -12.76 9.06
CA ASP A 173 4.14 -11.94 10.25
C ASP A 173 5.54 -11.34 10.23
N GLU A 174 6.53 -12.02 9.66
CA GLU A 174 7.90 -11.49 9.53
C GLU A 174 7.91 -10.24 8.65
N TYR A 175 7.20 -10.27 7.52
CA TYR A 175 7.09 -9.13 6.62
C TYR A 175 6.47 -7.91 7.32
N VAL A 176 5.38 -8.09 8.07
CA VAL A 176 4.75 -6.98 8.79
C VAL A 176 5.62 -6.51 9.95
N ASN A 177 6.11 -7.43 10.79
CA ASN A 177 6.81 -7.09 12.02
C ASN A 177 8.20 -6.46 11.79
N LYS A 178 8.92 -6.85 10.73
CA LYS A 178 10.28 -6.33 10.46
C LYS A 178 10.32 -4.84 10.19
N ALA A 179 9.21 -4.21 9.78
CA ALA A 179 9.14 -2.77 9.57
C ALA A 179 9.24 -1.95 10.86
N TYR A 180 8.87 -2.55 12.00
CA TYR A 180 8.87 -1.86 13.28
C TYR A 180 10.26 -1.84 13.92
N THR A 181 11.05 -0.84 13.54
CA THR A 181 12.44 -0.67 13.96
C THR A 181 12.65 0.58 14.82
N GLN A 182 13.79 0.66 15.51
CA GLN A 182 14.19 1.90 16.18
C GLN A 182 14.41 3.05 15.19
N GLU A 183 14.83 2.76 13.97
CA GLU A 183 14.96 3.75 12.92
C GLU A 183 13.60 4.34 12.52
N LEU A 184 12.56 3.50 12.38
CA LEU A 184 11.18 3.95 12.12
C LEU A 184 10.72 4.92 13.22
N LYS A 185 10.95 4.56 14.49
CA LYS A 185 10.61 5.42 15.64
C LYS A 185 11.35 6.76 15.58
N LYS A 186 12.65 6.74 15.35
CA LYS A 186 13.48 7.95 15.24
C LYS A 186 13.04 8.86 14.09
N LYS A 187 12.68 8.28 12.94
CA LYS A 187 12.15 9.04 11.79
C LYS A 187 10.82 9.69 12.15
N GLN A 188 9.92 8.97 12.81
CA GLN A 188 8.66 9.51 13.28
C GLN A 188 8.85 10.64 14.31
N GLU A 189 9.74 10.49 15.30
CA GLU A 189 10.07 11.57 16.23
C GLU A 189 10.63 12.81 15.53
N THR A 190 11.46 12.61 14.51
CA THR A 190 12.03 13.69 13.71
C THR A 190 10.92 14.40 12.93
N PHE A 191 10.03 13.65 12.29
CA PHE A 191 8.85 14.18 11.59
C PHE A 191 8.00 15.06 12.51
N LEU A 192 7.69 14.59 13.72
CA LEU A 192 6.86 15.33 14.68
C LEU A 192 7.50 16.64 15.20
N LYS A 193 8.82 16.78 15.10
CA LYS A 193 9.56 17.99 15.52
C LYS A 193 9.70 19.03 14.40
N LYS A 194 9.49 18.64 13.13
CA LYS A 194 9.61 19.53 11.97
C LYS A 194 8.36 20.41 11.81
N LYS A 195 8.28 21.44 12.64
CA LYS A 195 7.35 22.55 12.41
C LYS A 195 7.90 23.48 11.33
N HIS A 196 6.99 24.13 10.61
CA HIS A 196 7.33 25.15 9.65
C HIS A 196 7.74 26.46 10.33
#